data_AF-A0AAV4JRJ2-F1
#
_entry.id   AF-A0AAV4JRJ2-F1
#
_cell.length_a   1.000
_cell.length_b   1.000
_cell.length_c   1.000
_cell.angle_alpha   90.00
_cell.angle_beta   90.00
_cell.angle_gamma   90.00
#
_symmetry.space_group_name_H-M   'P 1'
#
loop_
_entity.id
_entity.type
_entity.pdbx_description
1 polymer ?
#
loop_
_entity_poly.entity_id
_entity_poly.type
_entity_poly.pdbx_seq_one_letter_code
_entity_poly.pdbx_strand_id
1 'polypeptide(L)'
;MGAQRIGALWRLYPLDRESRVKLLIEGITIKNQKIKLHSQNPFIVRGNYETPSTRLSISDVPISYSNTMLETNLTKLGVKIRSKITMEKVRDRSGNLTDWVTGRRIVWIEMPSTTLPFTTQMGPFKASLYYREQKKTYAVDVSDKDIKPKSAKMRKFA
;
A
#
# COMPACT_ATOMS: atom_id res chain seq x y z
N MET A 1 -6.28 22.43 -21.10
CA MET A 1 -5.22 21.73 -20.37
C MET A 1 -4.78 22.60 -19.22
N GLY A 2 -4.57 22.02 -18.03
CA GLY A 2 -4.04 22.75 -16.88
C GLY A 2 -2.83 22.06 -16.29
N ALA A 3 -1.91 22.82 -15.71
CA ALA A 3 -0.81 22.29 -14.91
C ALA A 3 -0.84 22.99 -13.55
N GLN A 4 -0.74 22.21 -12.48
CA GLN A 4 -0.72 22.73 -11.11
C GLN A 4 0.47 22.13 -10.38
N ARG A 5 1.28 22.99 -9.79
CA ARG A 5 2.31 22.57 -8.86
C ARG A 5 1.68 22.35 -7.48
N ILE A 6 1.91 21.17 -6.90
CA ILE A 6 1.54 20.84 -5.53
C ILE A 6 2.79 20.28 -4.87
N GLY A 7 3.42 21.08 -4.00
CA GLY A 7 4.71 20.73 -3.41
C GLY A 7 5.85 20.73 -4.45
N ALA A 8 6.51 19.59 -4.59
CA ALA A 8 7.56 19.33 -5.58
C ALA A 8 7.03 18.61 -6.83
N LEU A 9 5.80 18.10 -6.81
CA LEU A 9 5.15 17.47 -7.96
C LEU A 9 4.38 18.47 -8.84
N TRP A 10 4.41 18.19 -10.13
CA TRP A 10 3.54 18.79 -11.13
C TRP A 10 2.38 17.85 -11.46
N ARG A 11 1.15 18.31 -11.24
CA ARG A 11 -0.05 17.64 -11.72
C ARG A 11 -0.44 18.23 -13.05
N LEU A 12 -0.68 17.35 -14.01
CA LEU A 12 -1.18 17.68 -15.33
C LEU A 12 -2.64 17.27 -15.40
N TYR A 13 -3.47 18.16 -15.93
CA TYR A 13 -4.90 17.94 -16.16
C TYR A 13 -5.16 17.97 -17.68
N PRO A 14 -5.04 16.80 -18.35
CA PRO A 14 -5.48 16.64 -19.73
C PRO A 14 -6.98 16.89 -19.82
N LEU A 15 -7.43 17.41 -20.98
CA LEU A 15 -8.86 17.61 -21.25
C LEU A 15 -9.57 16.26 -21.41
N ASP A 16 -8.98 15.35 -22.19
CA ASP A 16 -9.60 14.10 -22.57
C ASP A 16 -8.88 12.86 -22.01
N ARG A 17 -9.64 11.77 -21.86
CA ARG A 17 -9.11 10.49 -21.38
C ARG A 17 -8.05 9.92 -22.31
N GLU A 18 -8.22 10.07 -23.62
CA GLU A 18 -7.26 9.61 -24.63
C GLU A 18 -5.93 10.34 -24.51
N SER A 19 -5.97 11.67 -24.36
CA SER A 19 -4.76 12.48 -24.14
C SER A 19 -4.04 12.07 -22.87
N ARG A 20 -4.77 11.74 -21.79
CA ARG A 20 -4.18 11.22 -20.56
C ARG A 20 -3.47 9.88 -20.79
N VAL A 21 -4.10 8.95 -21.51
CA VAL A 21 -3.49 7.64 -21.78
C VAL A 21 -2.23 7.80 -22.62
N LYS A 22 -2.29 8.62 -23.68
CA LYS A 22 -1.13 8.93 -24.53
C LYS A 22 0.04 9.51 -23.71
N LEU A 23 -0.24 10.50 -22.86
CA LEU A 23 0.75 11.11 -21.96
C LEU A 23 1.37 10.10 -20.98
N LEU A 24 0.59 9.13 -20.47
CA LEU A 24 1.10 8.12 -19.56
C LEU A 24 1.99 7.07 -20.25
N ILE A 25 1.74 6.78 -21.52
CA ILE A 25 2.52 5.82 -22.31
C ILE A 25 3.78 6.48 -22.86
N GLU A 26 3.61 7.64 -23.51
CA GLU A 26 4.69 8.34 -24.21
C GLU A 26 5.55 9.19 -23.28
N GLY A 27 5.00 9.67 -22.15
CA GLY A 27 5.67 10.62 -21.26
C GLY A 27 5.73 12.04 -21.85
N ILE A 28 6.60 12.88 -21.28
CA ILE A 28 6.87 14.23 -21.79
C ILE A 28 8.36 14.39 -22.01
N THR A 29 8.74 14.95 -23.15
CA THR A 29 10.13 15.30 -23.44
C THR A 29 10.38 16.76 -23.09
N ILE A 30 11.28 17.03 -22.15
CA ILE A 30 11.72 18.39 -21.80
C ILE A 30 13.24 18.41 -21.92
N LYS A 31 13.80 19.32 -22.74
CA LYS A 31 15.25 19.43 -22.98
C LYS A 31 15.91 18.08 -23.34
N ASN A 32 15.32 17.34 -24.29
CA ASN A 32 15.73 15.99 -24.70
C ASN A 32 15.70 14.90 -23.60
N GLN A 33 15.19 15.19 -22.39
CA GLN A 33 14.98 14.16 -21.37
C GLN A 33 13.53 13.69 -21.40
N LYS A 34 13.35 12.37 -21.51
CA LYS A 34 12.04 11.73 -21.48
C LYS A 34 11.62 11.50 -20.02
N ILE A 35 10.65 12.27 -19.57
CA ILE A 35 10.09 12.19 -18.22
C ILE A 35 8.90 11.23 -18.24
N LYS A 36 8.98 10.18 -17.42
CA LYS A 36 7.89 9.23 -17.22
C LYS A 36 6.83 9.85 -16.31
N LEU A 37 5.58 9.85 -16.76
CA LEU A 37 4.45 10.30 -15.96
C LEU A 37 3.82 9.14 -15.18
N HIS A 38 3.40 9.42 -13.96
CA HIS A 38 2.70 8.45 -13.11
C HIS A 38 1.21 8.80 -13.04
N SER A 39 0.36 7.77 -13.14
CA SER A 39 -1.10 7.94 -13.11
C SER A 39 -1.64 8.36 -11.74
N GLN A 40 -0.90 8.06 -10.68
CA GLN A 40 -1.27 8.30 -9.29
C GLN A 40 -0.11 8.97 -8.55
N ASN A 41 -0.46 9.82 -7.58
CA ASN A 41 0.52 10.41 -6.68
C ASN A 41 1.02 9.34 -5.69
N PRO A 42 2.32 9.01 -5.67
CA PRO A 42 2.88 8.06 -4.70
C PRO A 42 3.09 8.66 -3.29
N PHE A 43 2.95 9.99 -3.14
CA PHE A 43 3.26 10.72 -1.91
C PHE A 43 2.01 11.27 -1.23
N ILE A 44 2.03 11.30 0.10
CA ILE A 44 1.13 12.14 0.89
C ILE A 44 1.88 13.42 1.27
N VAL A 45 1.26 14.56 1.01
CA VAL A 45 1.80 15.87 1.39
C VAL A 45 1.37 16.14 2.83
N ARG A 46 2.35 16.26 3.75
CA ARG A 46 2.13 16.76 5.11
C ARG A 46 3.19 17.82 5.40
N GLY A 47 2.79 19.09 5.38
CA GLY A 47 3.74 20.22 5.35
C GLY A 47 4.40 20.40 3.98
N ASN A 48 5.63 20.93 3.95
CA ASN A 48 6.39 21.19 2.71
C ASN A 48 7.19 19.98 2.17
N TYR A 49 7.08 18.80 2.79
CA TYR A 49 7.86 17.62 2.43
C TYR A 49 6.98 16.50 1.87
N GLU A 50 7.41 15.95 0.74
CA GLU A 50 6.81 14.77 0.12
C GLU A 50 7.52 13.52 0.62
N THR A 51 6.78 12.58 1.20
CA THR A 51 7.33 11.30 1.66
C THR A 51 6.59 10.14 1.03
N PRO A 52 7.30 9.09 0.55
CA PRO A 52 6.68 7.88 0.03
C PRO A 52 5.68 7.34 1.04
N SER A 53 4.47 7.03 0.59
CA SER A 53 3.42 6.54 1.46
C SER A 53 2.73 5.32 0.86
N THR A 54 2.24 4.45 1.73
CA THR A 54 1.45 3.29 1.32
C THR A 54 0.23 3.11 2.21
N ARG A 55 -0.78 2.45 1.65
CA ARG A 55 -2.02 2.10 2.34
C ARG A 55 -1.79 0.79 3.10
N LEU A 56 -1.84 0.86 4.42
CA LEU A 56 -1.84 -0.29 5.30
C LEU A 56 -3.29 -0.68 5.63
N SER A 57 -3.61 -1.95 5.40
CA SER A 57 -4.83 -2.61 5.82
C SER A 57 -4.53 -3.46 7.05
N ILE A 58 -5.39 -3.34 8.06
CA ILE A 58 -5.29 -4.08 9.32
C ILE A 58 -6.57 -4.91 9.46
N SER A 59 -6.40 -6.22 9.58
CA SER A 59 -7.48 -7.20 9.69
C SER A 59 -7.35 -7.99 11.00
N ASP A 60 -8.37 -8.79 11.30
CA ASP A 60 -8.40 -9.71 12.45
C ASP A 60 -8.34 -9.02 13.81
N VAL A 61 -8.85 -7.79 13.87
CA VAL A 61 -9.03 -7.02 15.10
C VAL A 61 -10.51 -6.66 15.24
N PRO A 62 -11.14 -6.89 16.41
CA PRO A 62 -12.54 -6.57 16.62
C PRO A 62 -12.88 -5.10 16.36
N ILE A 63 -14.13 -4.85 15.93
CA ILE A 63 -14.65 -3.49 15.73
C ILE A 63 -14.59 -2.67 17.02
N SER A 64 -14.78 -3.32 18.18
CA SER A 64 -14.71 -2.70 19.51
C SER A 64 -13.30 -2.27 19.93
N TYR A 65 -12.25 -2.73 19.25
CA TYR A 65 -10.89 -2.35 19.61
C TYR A 65 -10.60 -0.91 19.20
N SER A 66 -10.07 -0.13 20.15
CA SER A 66 -9.85 1.31 19.96
C SER A 66 -8.81 1.62 18.90
N ASN A 67 -9.10 2.61 18.07
CA ASN A 67 -8.15 3.13 17.08
C ASN A 67 -6.92 3.76 17.76
N THR A 68 -7.07 4.38 18.94
CA THR A 68 -5.93 4.96 19.67
C THR A 68 -4.94 3.89 20.15
N MET A 69 -5.46 2.72 20.53
CA MET A 69 -4.64 1.56 20.90
C MET A 69 -3.93 0.97 19.69
N LEU A 70 -4.62 0.89 18.53
CA LEU A 70 -3.98 0.50 17.27
C LEU A 70 -2.85 1.45 16.87
N GLU A 71 -3.10 2.76 16.94
CA GLU A 71 -2.07 3.77 16.63
C GLU A 71 -0.84 3.60 17.53
N THR A 72 -1.07 3.38 18.83
CA THR A 72 0.00 3.14 19.80
C THR A 72 0.81 1.90 19.46
N ASN A 73 0.16 0.77 19.15
CA ASN A 73 0.86 -0.47 18.85
C ASN A 73 1.61 -0.43 17.50
N LEU A 74 1.03 0.20 16.49
CA LEU A 74 1.71 0.43 15.21
C LEU A 74 2.96 1.31 15.38
N THR A 75 2.86 2.35 16.21
CA THR A 75 4.01 3.21 16.51
C THR A 75 5.12 2.44 17.22
N LYS A 76 4.77 1.54 18.15
CA LYS A 76 5.74 0.63 18.81
C LYS A 76 6.43 -0.32 17.83
N LEU A 77 5.77 -0.70 16.74
CA LEU A 77 6.35 -1.49 15.64
C LEU A 77 7.23 -0.64 14.70
N GLY A 78 7.44 0.64 15.00
CA GLY A 78 8.23 1.56 14.17
C GLY A 78 7.46 2.12 12.96
N VAL A 79 6.14 1.92 12.90
CA VAL A 79 5.32 2.43 11.80
C VAL A 79 5.07 3.93 11.98
N LYS A 80 5.45 4.72 10.99
CA LYS A 80 5.15 6.16 10.95
C LYS A 80 3.78 6.40 10.30
N ILE A 81 2.78 6.63 11.14
CA ILE A 81 1.40 6.88 10.74
C ILE A 81 1.27 8.30 10.13
N ARG A 82 0.62 8.39 8.97
CA ARG A 82 0.43 9.65 8.21
C ARG A 82 -1.03 10.10 8.13
N SER A 83 -1.99 9.21 8.33
CA SER A 83 -3.42 9.55 8.41
C SER A 83 -4.06 9.00 9.68
N LYS A 84 -5.25 9.51 10.02
CA LYS A 84 -6.10 8.86 11.03
C LYS A 84 -6.47 7.45 10.58
N ILE A 85 -6.62 6.53 11.54
CA ILE A 85 -7.15 5.19 11.26
C ILE A 85 -8.65 5.29 10.98
N THR A 86 -9.09 4.71 9.86
CA THR A 86 -10.49 4.70 9.43
C THR A 86 -10.99 3.27 9.21
N MET A 87 -12.29 3.06 9.37
CA MET A 87 -12.94 1.80 9.02
C MET A 87 -13.03 1.67 7.50
N GLU A 88 -12.74 0.47 6.97
CA GLU A 88 -13.05 0.16 5.59
C GLU A 88 -14.56 0.01 5.41
N LYS A 89 -15.15 0.84 4.54
CA LYS A 89 -16.54 0.72 4.12
C LYS A 89 -16.68 -0.37 3.05
N VAL A 90 -17.76 -1.15 3.14
CA VAL A 90 -18.14 -2.14 2.14
C VAL A 90 -18.61 -1.41 0.88
N ARG A 91 -18.34 -2.00 -0.29
CA ARG A 91 -18.88 -1.53 -1.56
C ARG A 91 -20.09 -2.36 -1.98
N ASP A 92 -21.09 -1.71 -2.56
CA ASP A 92 -22.24 -2.39 -3.17
C ASP A 92 -21.82 -3.14 -4.44
N ARG A 93 -22.75 -3.90 -5.04
CA ARG A 93 -22.51 -4.62 -6.29
C ARG A 93 -22.19 -3.69 -7.48
N SER A 94 -22.62 -2.44 -7.40
CA SER A 94 -22.36 -1.40 -8.41
C SER A 94 -21.04 -0.65 -8.17
N GLY A 95 -20.32 -0.97 -7.10
CA GLY A 95 -19.03 -0.36 -6.73
C GLY A 95 -19.12 0.90 -5.86
N ASN A 96 -20.30 1.36 -5.45
CA ASN A 96 -20.46 2.52 -4.57
C ASN A 96 -20.15 2.18 -3.12
N LEU A 97 -19.74 3.17 -2.33
CA LEU A 97 -19.50 2.99 -0.90
C LEU A 97 -20.83 2.93 -0.14
N THR A 98 -20.95 1.95 0.76
CA THR A 98 -22.09 1.81 1.67
C THR A 98 -21.71 2.28 3.08
N ASP A 99 -22.69 2.45 3.97
CA ASP A 99 -22.42 2.76 5.38
C ASP A 99 -21.99 1.57 6.22
N TRP A 100 -22.09 0.36 5.65
CA TRP A 100 -21.61 -0.86 6.28
C TRP A 100 -20.09 -0.92 6.29
N VAL A 101 -19.53 -1.41 7.40
CA VAL A 101 -18.09 -1.58 7.58
C VAL A 101 -17.69 -3.04 7.39
N THR A 102 -16.54 -3.27 6.76
CA THR A 102 -15.99 -4.63 6.55
C THR A 102 -15.37 -5.19 7.84
N GLY A 103 -15.17 -4.35 8.86
CA GLY A 103 -14.43 -4.68 10.08
C GLY A 103 -12.91 -4.46 9.98
N ARG A 104 -12.38 -4.25 8.77
CA ARG A 104 -10.98 -3.89 8.54
C ARG A 104 -10.72 -2.42 8.86
N ARG A 105 -9.49 -2.12 9.26
CA ARG A 105 -9.00 -0.73 9.41
C ARG A 105 -8.04 -0.39 8.29
N ILE A 106 -8.08 0.86 7.88
CA ILE A 106 -7.20 1.42 6.87
C ILE A 106 -6.46 2.61 7.48
N VAL A 107 -5.16 2.65 7.21
CA VAL A 107 -4.31 3.78 7.57
C VAL A 107 -3.27 4.01 6.50
N TRP A 108 -2.97 5.28 6.23
CA TRP A 108 -1.84 5.64 5.40
C TRP A 108 -0.60 5.78 6.26
N ILE A 109 0.45 5.11 5.86
CA ILE A 109 1.74 5.09 6.54
C ILE A 109 2.82 5.59 5.60
N GLU A 110 3.91 6.08 6.16
CA GLU A 110 5.14 6.24 5.40
C GLU A 110 5.62 4.87 4.93
N MET A 111 6.23 4.80 3.74
CA MET A 111 6.82 3.57 3.25
C MET A 111 7.84 3.06 4.29
N PRO A 112 7.63 1.88 4.88
CA PRO A 112 8.52 1.39 5.91
C PRO A 112 9.85 0.97 5.27
N SER A 113 10.97 1.31 5.91
CA SER A 113 12.31 0.92 5.46
C SER A 113 12.53 -0.59 5.55
N THR A 114 11.94 -1.22 6.57
CA THR A 114 11.96 -2.66 6.82
C THR A 114 10.55 -3.21 6.64
N THR A 115 10.44 -4.40 6.08
CA THR A 115 9.13 -5.04 5.88
C THR A 115 8.42 -5.28 7.21
N LEU A 116 7.17 -4.81 7.29
CA LEU A 116 6.32 -5.15 8.42
C LEU A 116 5.95 -6.65 8.36
N PRO A 117 5.86 -7.31 9.53
CA PRO A 117 5.38 -8.68 9.60
C PRO A 117 3.92 -8.76 9.12
N PHE A 118 3.56 -9.84 8.43
CA PHE A 118 2.17 -10.10 8.02
C PHE A 118 1.22 -10.23 9.20
N THR A 119 1.72 -10.65 10.35
CA THR A 119 0.90 -10.86 11.53
C THR A 119 1.64 -10.37 12.76
N THR A 120 0.95 -9.66 13.64
CA THR A 120 1.52 -9.11 14.87
C THR A 120 0.52 -9.09 16.00
N GLN A 121 1.01 -9.05 17.23
CA GLN A 121 0.16 -8.96 18.41
C GLN A 121 -0.25 -7.50 18.66
N MET A 122 -1.56 -7.24 18.70
CA MET A 122 -2.18 -5.94 18.98
C MET A 122 -3.02 -6.05 20.26
N GLY A 123 -2.39 -5.86 21.42
CA GLY A 123 -3.03 -6.13 22.70
C GLY A 123 -3.34 -7.64 22.84
N PRO A 124 -4.59 -8.05 23.09
CA PRO A 124 -4.95 -9.47 23.20
C PRO A 124 -5.19 -10.14 21.82
N PHE A 125 -5.26 -9.37 20.74
CA PHE A 125 -5.62 -9.89 19.41
C PHE A 125 -4.41 -10.06 18.51
N LYS A 126 -4.47 -11.06 17.63
CA LYS A 126 -3.47 -11.29 16.59
C LYS A 126 -3.94 -10.62 15.30
N ALA A 127 -3.35 -9.48 14.95
CA ALA A 127 -3.75 -8.66 13.81
C ALA A 127 -2.95 -9.01 12.56
N SER A 128 -3.63 -9.04 11.41
CA SER A 128 -3.00 -9.20 10.10
C SER A 128 -2.75 -7.84 9.45
N LEU A 129 -1.50 -7.58 9.09
CA LEU A 129 -1.04 -6.35 8.46
C LEU A 129 -0.73 -6.59 6.98
N TYR A 130 -1.36 -5.80 6.11
CA TYR A 130 -1.17 -5.90 4.67
C TYR A 130 -0.97 -4.54 4.02
N TYR A 131 0.08 -4.39 3.22
CA TYR A 131 0.25 -3.26 2.29
C TYR A 131 0.73 -3.77 0.92
N ARG A 132 0.50 -2.98 -0.14
CA ARG A 132 0.68 -3.43 -1.52
C ARG A 132 2.11 -3.88 -1.83
N GLU A 133 3.08 -3.13 -1.33
CA GLU A 133 4.51 -3.32 -1.60
C GLU A 133 5.11 -4.49 -0.83
N GLN A 134 4.42 -4.97 0.23
CA GLN A 134 4.86 -6.08 1.07
C GLN A 134 5.15 -7.35 0.23
N LYS A 135 4.32 -7.63 -0.79
CA LYS A 135 4.48 -8.81 -1.66
C LYS A 135 5.77 -8.82 -2.47
N LYS A 136 6.36 -7.66 -2.76
CA LYS A 136 7.59 -7.58 -3.55
C LYS A 136 8.81 -8.03 -2.75
N THR A 137 8.83 -7.75 -1.45
CA THR A 137 10.01 -8.03 -0.63
C THR A 137 10.10 -9.50 -0.19
N TYR A 138 8.97 -10.14 0.16
CA TYR A 138 8.97 -11.58 0.47
C TYR A 138 9.33 -12.44 -0.73
N ALA A 139 9.09 -11.98 -1.97
CA ALA A 139 9.53 -12.70 -3.16
C ALA A 139 11.06 -12.68 -3.36
N VAL A 140 11.75 -11.67 -2.82
CA VAL A 140 13.21 -11.56 -2.85
C VAL A 140 13.84 -12.41 -1.74
N ASP A 141 13.24 -12.44 -0.55
CA ASP A 141 13.77 -13.22 0.57
C ASP A 141 13.60 -14.74 0.42
N VAL A 142 12.61 -15.20 -0.37
CA VAL A 142 12.33 -16.63 -0.58
C VAL A 142 13.12 -17.21 -1.77
N SER A 143 13.62 -16.40 -2.72
CA SER A 143 14.31 -16.94 -3.91
C SER A 143 15.70 -17.50 -3.65
N ASP A 144 16.37 -17.08 -2.57
CA ASP A 144 17.79 -17.40 -2.36
C ASP A 144 18.05 -18.53 -1.35
N LYS A 145 17.04 -19.02 -0.61
CA LYS A 145 17.30 -19.97 0.50
C LYS A 145 16.55 -21.30 0.51
N ASP A 146 15.44 -21.47 -0.22
CA ASP A 146 14.54 -22.62 0.06
C ASP A 146 14.11 -23.50 -1.14
N ILE A 147 14.96 -23.68 -2.15
CA ILE A 147 14.75 -24.77 -3.13
C ILE A 147 15.80 -25.87 -2.91
N LYS A 148 15.64 -26.66 -1.84
CA LYS A 148 16.19 -28.03 -1.83
C LYS A 148 15.15 -28.94 -2.47
N PRO A 149 15.44 -29.57 -3.63
CA PRO A 149 14.53 -30.55 -4.21
C PRO A 149 14.38 -31.71 -3.24
N LYS A 150 13.15 -31.99 -2.78
CA LYS A 150 12.85 -33.20 -2.02
C LYS A 150 13.09 -34.40 -2.94
N SER A 151 14.09 -35.22 -2.62
CA SER A 151 14.35 -36.46 -3.34
C SER A 151 13.14 -37.40 -3.18
N ALA A 152 12.52 -37.75 -4.31
CA ALA A 152 11.43 -38.70 -4.34
C ALA A 152 12.00 -40.11 -4.08
N LYS A 153 11.73 -40.69 -2.91
CA LYS A 153 11.94 -42.12 -2.67
C LYS A 153 10.84 -42.90 -3.41
N MET A 154 11.18 -43.51 -4.55
CA MET A 154 10.36 -44.52 -5.20
C MET A 154 10.15 -45.70 -4.23
N ARG A 155 8.89 -45.98 -3.89
CA ARG A 155 8.51 -47.25 -3.27
C ARG A 155 8.45 -48.30 -4.39
N LYS A 156 9.30 -49.34 -4.28
CA LYS A 156 9.14 -50.57 -5.07
C LYS A 156 7.87 -51.27 -4.59
N PHE A 157 6.93 -51.50 -5.49
CA PHE A 157 5.87 -52.48 -5.28
C PHE A 157 6.38 -53.85 -5.75
N ALA A 158 5.94 -54.87 -5.02
CA ALA A 158 6.40 -56.26 -5.07
C ALA A 158 6.39 -56.88 -6.47
#